data_AF-A0A2E8RBY2-F1
#
_entry.id   AF-A0A2E8RBY2-F1
#
_cell.length_a   1.000
_cell.length_b   1.000
_cell.length_c   1.000
_cell.angle_alpha   90.00
_cell.angle_beta   90.00
_cell.angle_gamma   90.00
#
_symmetry.space_group_name_H-M   'P 1'
#
loop_
_entity.id
_entity.type
_entity.pdbx_description
1 polymer ?
#
loop_
_entity_poly.entity_id
_entity_poly.type
_entity_poly.pdbx_seq_one_letter_code
_entity_poly.pdbx_strand_id
1 'polypeptide(L)'
;MPKKPNPRKASDYERHRAESERLGVLDFFEDLIDKGNNPGFAAMLAQRQPPGSKGTERAFLEGMHGWADNVSKECATELHRQAKNAGIATQGKKYIGGLGRPTDPGAWVSTMDDVTETAKRKGLTVTGAINYQAPAQKPKRVRMAEDLVQHQMAVECHKDPGLAEKVKKSPKKMRDLREKVINKHSKPVKE
;
A
#
# COMPACT_ATOMS: atom_id res chain seq x y z
N MET A 1 -12.90 18.57 48.59
CA MET A 1 -12.71 18.59 47.12
C MET A 1 -12.01 17.31 46.70
N PRO A 2 -12.50 16.58 45.69
CA PRO A 2 -11.82 15.38 45.20
C PRO A 2 -10.44 15.73 44.63
N LYS A 3 -9.40 14.94 44.95
CA LYS A 3 -8.06 15.10 44.37
C LYS A 3 -8.14 14.89 42.86
N LYS A 4 -7.65 15.84 42.06
CA LYS A 4 -7.54 15.65 40.61
C LYS A 4 -6.61 14.46 40.33
N PRO A 5 -6.97 13.58 39.37
CA PRO A 5 -6.10 12.46 38.98
C PRO A 5 -4.78 12.99 38.42
N ASN A 6 -3.69 12.30 38.71
CA ASN A 6 -2.35 12.67 38.23
C ASN A 6 -2.27 12.46 36.70
N PRO A 7 -2.06 13.52 35.89
CA PRO A 7 -2.03 13.41 34.43
C PRO A 7 -0.89 12.52 33.92
N ARG A 8 0.22 12.39 34.67
CA ARG A 8 1.36 11.52 34.32
C ARG A 8 1.05 10.02 34.44
N LYS A 9 -0.07 9.65 35.09
CA LYS A 9 -0.53 8.26 35.21
C LYS A 9 -1.53 7.86 34.13
N ALA A 10 -1.87 8.75 33.20
CA ALA A 10 -2.74 8.41 32.08
C ALA A 10 -2.02 7.43 31.13
N SER A 11 -2.77 6.50 30.53
CA SER A 11 -2.24 5.45 29.66
C SER A 11 -1.59 5.98 28.37
N ASP A 12 -1.92 7.22 27.98
CA ASP A 12 -1.44 7.88 26.76
C ASP A 12 -0.29 8.87 26.99
N TYR A 13 0.11 9.10 28.25
CA TYR A 13 1.12 10.10 28.61
C TYR A 13 2.47 9.86 27.89
N GLU A 14 3.04 8.65 28.01
CA GLU A 14 4.35 8.33 27.43
C GLU A 14 4.36 8.46 25.90
N ARG A 15 3.25 8.10 25.24
CA ARG A 15 3.11 8.27 23.79
C ARG A 15 3.18 9.75 23.39
N HIS A 16 2.45 10.61 24.09
CA HIS A 16 2.43 12.05 23.84
C HIS A 16 3.75 12.73 24.20
N ARG A 17 4.42 12.24 25.25
CA ARG A 17 5.76 12.69 25.67
C ARG A 17 6.79 12.39 24.58
N ALA A 18 6.87 11.14 24.13
CA ALA A 18 7.82 10.71 23.09
C ALA A 18 7.62 11.48 21.77
N GLU A 19 6.37 11.72 21.37
CA GLU A 19 6.08 12.49 20.16
C GLU A 19 6.45 13.98 20.31
N SER A 20 6.20 14.57 21.49
CA SER A 20 6.57 15.96 21.77
C SER A 20 8.10 16.15 21.86
N GLU A 21 8.81 15.13 22.36
CA GLU A 21 10.28 15.05 22.33
C GLU A 21 10.80 14.98 20.89
N ARG A 22 10.23 14.12 20.05
CA ARG A 22 10.57 14.02 18.63
C ARG A 22 10.40 15.34 17.87
N LEU A 23 9.39 16.13 18.25
CA LEU A 23 9.06 17.42 17.61
C LEU A 23 9.78 18.63 18.24
N GLY A 24 10.57 18.42 19.30
CA GLY A 24 11.29 19.50 19.99
C GLY A 24 10.39 20.46 20.77
N VAL A 25 9.21 20.01 21.20
CA VAL A 25 8.21 20.80 21.95
C VAL A 25 7.94 20.23 23.36
N LEU A 26 8.85 19.39 23.86
CA LEU A 26 8.71 18.69 25.14
C LEU A 26 8.53 19.65 26.33
N ASP A 27 9.33 20.72 26.39
CA ASP A 27 9.29 21.66 27.52
C ASP A 27 7.91 22.31 27.69
N PHE A 28 7.29 22.68 26.56
CA PHE A 28 5.95 23.28 26.58
C PHE A 28 4.85 22.25 26.84
N PHE A 29 5.04 21.00 26.41
CA PHE A 29 4.17 19.89 26.79
C PHE A 29 4.19 19.63 28.31
N GLU A 30 5.38 19.56 28.92
CA GLU A 30 5.55 19.33 30.36
C GLU A 30 4.99 20.50 31.21
N ASP A 31 5.17 21.75 30.78
CA ASP A 31 4.54 22.93 31.43
C ASP A 31 3.00 22.82 31.46
N LEU A 32 2.39 22.33 30.38
CA LEU A 32 0.93 22.12 30.34
C LEU A 32 0.49 20.97 31.26
N ILE A 33 1.29 19.91 31.37
CA ILE A 33 1.05 18.79 32.30
C ILE A 33 1.13 19.27 33.75
N ASP A 34 2.13 20.09 34.08
CA ASP A 34 2.34 20.63 35.43
C ASP A 34 1.22 21.60 35.84
N LYS A 35 0.63 22.30 34.87
CA LYS A 35 -0.63 23.08 35.04
C LYS A 35 -1.87 22.20 35.24
N GLY A 36 -1.72 20.87 35.21
CA GLY A 36 -2.78 19.90 35.47
C GLY A 36 -3.69 19.63 34.27
N ASN A 37 -3.25 19.94 33.05
CA ASN A 37 -3.98 19.56 31.84
C ASN A 37 -3.87 18.05 31.58
N ASN A 38 -4.86 17.49 30.90
CA ASN A 38 -4.76 16.11 30.44
C ASN A 38 -3.70 15.98 29.31
N PRO A 39 -3.02 14.84 29.16
CA PRO A 39 -1.95 14.69 28.18
C PRO A 39 -2.36 14.92 26.73
N GLY A 40 -3.55 14.49 26.33
CA GLY A 40 -4.03 14.71 24.97
C GLY A 40 -4.19 16.20 24.62
N PHE A 41 -4.76 17.00 25.52
CA PHE A 41 -4.92 18.44 25.35
C PHE A 41 -3.58 19.18 25.40
N ALA A 42 -2.69 18.79 26.31
CA ALA A 42 -1.34 19.32 26.39
C ALA A 42 -0.58 19.07 25.06
N ALA A 43 -0.64 17.85 24.55
CA ALA A 43 -0.04 17.48 23.26
C ALA A 43 -0.64 18.28 22.10
N MET A 44 -1.98 18.43 22.06
CA MET A 44 -2.69 19.21 21.04
C MET A 44 -2.17 20.65 20.96
N LEU A 45 -2.06 21.32 22.11
CA LEU A 45 -1.55 22.69 22.19
C LEU A 45 -0.06 22.75 21.86
N ALA A 46 0.74 21.82 22.38
CA ALA A 46 2.19 21.84 22.19
C ALA A 46 2.61 21.55 20.75
N GLN A 47 1.94 20.59 20.12
CA GLN A 47 2.17 20.22 18.73
C GLN A 47 1.46 21.18 17.75
N ARG A 48 0.60 22.08 18.27
CA ARG A 48 -0.27 22.96 17.48
C ARG A 48 -1.10 22.19 16.45
N GLN A 49 -1.50 20.99 16.85
CA GLN A 49 -2.23 20.06 16.00
C GLN A 49 -3.69 20.05 16.47
N PRO A 50 -4.61 20.70 15.73
CA PRO A 50 -6.02 20.66 16.10
C PRO A 50 -6.54 19.21 16.08
N PRO A 51 -7.63 18.90 16.80
CA PRO A 51 -8.26 17.59 16.71
C PRO A 51 -8.63 17.30 15.24
N GLY A 52 -8.33 16.08 14.78
CA GLY A 52 -8.52 15.69 13.36
C GLY A 52 -7.39 16.13 12.41
N SER A 53 -6.25 16.55 12.96
CA SER A 53 -5.04 16.86 12.19
C SER A 53 -4.55 15.65 11.37
N LYS A 54 -4.18 15.92 10.12
CA LYS A 54 -3.65 14.94 9.17
C LYS A 54 -2.41 14.25 9.73
N GLY A 55 -2.26 12.96 9.45
CA GLY A 55 -1.08 12.17 9.86
C GLY A 55 -1.19 11.55 11.26
N THR A 56 -2.37 11.63 11.89
CA THR A 56 -2.66 10.91 13.14
C THR A 56 -3.42 9.62 12.85
N GLU A 57 -3.19 8.59 13.67
CA GLU A 57 -3.90 7.30 13.57
C GLU A 57 -5.42 7.51 13.65
N ARG A 58 -5.88 8.44 14.50
CA ARG A 58 -7.30 8.80 14.58
C ARG A 58 -7.84 9.31 13.24
N ALA A 59 -7.15 10.25 12.58
CA ALA A 59 -7.58 10.78 11.29
C ALA A 59 -7.57 9.69 10.19
N PHE A 60 -6.67 8.72 10.29
CA PHE A 60 -6.65 7.55 9.40
C PHE A 60 -7.84 6.62 9.64
N LEU A 61 -8.15 6.32 10.91
CA LEU A 61 -9.21 5.41 11.33
C LEU A 61 -10.63 5.99 11.16
N GLU A 62 -10.81 7.31 11.31
CA GLU A 62 -12.12 7.96 11.14
C GLU A 62 -12.73 7.71 9.74
N GLY A 63 -11.90 7.49 8.72
CA GLY A 63 -12.31 7.11 7.36
C GLY A 63 -12.29 5.60 7.06
N MET A 64 -12.07 4.76 8.07
CA MET A 64 -12.05 3.29 7.91
C MET A 64 -13.40 2.64 8.17
N HIS A 65 -14.15 3.04 9.20
CA HIS A 65 -15.33 2.26 9.62
C HIS A 65 -16.51 2.27 8.62
N GLY A 66 -16.50 3.17 7.62
CA GLY A 66 -17.50 3.23 6.54
C GLY A 66 -16.89 3.21 5.15
N TRP A 67 -15.67 2.67 4.98
CA TRP A 67 -15.02 2.71 3.65
C TRP A 67 -15.84 1.96 2.58
N ALA A 68 -16.50 0.87 2.97
CA ALA A 68 -17.34 0.06 2.10
C ALA A 68 -18.59 0.82 1.62
N ASP A 69 -19.08 1.80 2.39
CA ASP A 69 -20.24 2.63 2.01
C ASP A 69 -19.89 3.64 0.92
N ASN A 70 -18.61 3.94 0.74
CA ASN A 70 -18.11 4.86 -0.28
C ASN A 70 -17.80 4.16 -1.62
N VAL A 71 -17.99 2.85 -1.70
CA VAL A 71 -17.87 2.06 -2.94
C VAL A 71 -19.20 1.38 -3.23
N SER A 72 -19.41 0.92 -4.47
CA SER A 72 -20.62 0.16 -4.77
C SER A 72 -20.66 -1.14 -3.96
N LYS A 73 -21.87 -1.56 -3.57
CA LYS A 73 -22.06 -2.78 -2.75
C LYS A 73 -21.52 -4.01 -3.47
N GLU A 74 -21.65 -4.06 -4.79
CA GLU A 74 -21.13 -5.12 -5.64
C GLU A 74 -19.61 -5.18 -5.57
N CYS A 75 -18.94 -4.01 -5.62
CA CYS A 75 -17.48 -3.92 -5.53
C CYS A 75 -16.99 -4.33 -4.13
N ALA A 76 -17.59 -3.82 -3.06
CA ALA A 76 -17.25 -4.22 -1.70
C ALA A 76 -17.42 -5.73 -1.49
N THR A 77 -18.54 -6.30 -1.96
CA THR A 77 -18.82 -7.74 -1.88
C THR A 77 -17.77 -8.55 -2.62
N GLU A 78 -17.38 -8.12 -3.83
CA GLU A 78 -16.37 -8.80 -4.62
C GLU A 78 -14.97 -8.73 -3.96
N LEU A 79 -14.59 -7.58 -3.41
CA LEU A 79 -13.35 -7.42 -2.65
C LEU A 79 -13.29 -8.37 -1.45
N HIS A 80 -14.37 -8.44 -0.66
CA HIS A 80 -14.47 -9.35 0.47
C HIS A 80 -14.47 -10.82 0.03
N ARG A 81 -15.11 -11.16 -1.10
CA ARG A 81 -15.09 -12.51 -1.67
C ARG A 81 -13.66 -12.93 -2.05
N GLN A 82 -12.92 -12.07 -2.74
CA GLN A 82 -11.52 -12.33 -3.12
C GLN A 82 -10.62 -12.52 -1.90
N ALA A 83 -10.75 -11.66 -0.89
CA ALA A 83 -9.99 -11.77 0.35
C ALA A 83 -10.32 -13.05 1.13
N LYS A 84 -11.60 -13.41 1.23
CA LYS A 84 -12.06 -14.65 1.88
C LYS A 84 -11.50 -15.88 1.17
N ASN A 85 -11.51 -15.90 -0.17
CA ASN A 85 -10.92 -16.99 -0.95
C ASN A 85 -9.41 -17.13 -0.74
N ALA A 86 -8.73 -16.02 -0.45
CA ALA A 86 -7.31 -15.99 -0.10
C ALA A 86 -7.02 -16.27 1.39
N GLY A 87 -8.05 -16.52 2.21
CA GLY A 87 -7.89 -16.78 3.66
C GLY A 87 -7.56 -15.54 4.50
N ILE A 88 -7.87 -14.34 4.01
CA ILE A 88 -7.55 -13.07 4.68
C ILE A 88 -8.71 -12.64 5.59
N ALA A 89 -8.38 -12.37 6.86
CA ALA A 89 -9.32 -11.74 7.79
C ALA A 89 -9.48 -10.25 7.45
N THR A 90 -10.68 -9.85 7.05
CA THR A 90 -11.01 -8.46 6.62
C THR A 90 -11.67 -7.63 7.72
N GLN A 91 -12.08 -8.25 8.82
CA GLN A 91 -12.79 -7.57 9.90
C GLN A 91 -11.91 -6.50 10.56
N GLY A 92 -12.42 -5.28 10.66
CA GLY A 92 -11.69 -4.13 11.21
C GLY A 92 -10.56 -3.61 10.32
N LYS A 93 -10.44 -4.11 9.08
CA LYS A 93 -9.43 -3.70 8.12
C LYS A 93 -10.05 -3.00 6.91
N LYS A 94 -9.27 -2.11 6.32
CA LYS A 94 -9.62 -1.39 5.08
C LYS A 94 -8.73 -1.89 3.96
N TYR A 95 -9.35 -2.11 2.81
CA TYR A 95 -8.61 -2.39 1.58
C TYR A 95 -8.02 -1.10 1.00
N ILE A 96 -6.71 -1.12 0.70
CA ILE A 96 -6.01 -0.05 0.01
C ILE A 96 -5.39 -0.63 -1.26
N GLY A 97 -6.03 -0.38 -2.41
CA GLY A 97 -5.57 -0.90 -3.70
C GLY A 97 -4.17 -0.44 -4.13
N GLY A 98 -3.69 0.70 -3.62
CA GLY A 98 -2.33 1.17 -3.84
C GLY A 98 -1.24 0.27 -3.21
N LEU A 99 -1.60 -0.57 -2.23
CA LEU A 99 -0.69 -1.49 -1.56
C LEU A 99 -0.64 -2.88 -2.19
N GLY A 100 -1.62 -3.25 -3.02
CA GLY A 100 -1.67 -4.57 -3.64
C GLY A 100 -3.05 -4.99 -4.10
N ARG A 101 -3.17 -6.26 -4.48
CA ARG A 101 -4.45 -6.87 -4.89
C ARG A 101 -5.31 -7.22 -3.67
N PRO A 102 -6.63 -7.44 -3.82
CA PRO A 102 -7.49 -7.87 -2.73
C PRO A 102 -7.11 -9.24 -2.14
N THR A 103 -6.37 -10.04 -2.91
CA THR A 103 -5.78 -11.32 -2.52
C THR A 103 -4.47 -11.19 -1.72
N ASP A 104 -3.92 -9.97 -1.59
CA ASP A 104 -2.69 -9.72 -0.86
C ASP A 104 -3.00 -9.31 0.59
N PRO A 105 -2.51 -10.02 1.62
CA PRO A 105 -2.77 -9.66 3.01
C PRO A 105 -2.31 -8.22 3.36
N GLY A 106 -1.20 -7.77 2.76
CA GLY A 106 -0.67 -6.41 2.99
C GLY A 106 -1.53 -5.27 2.40
N ALA A 107 -2.51 -5.59 1.55
CA ALA A 107 -3.45 -4.59 1.05
C ALA A 107 -4.61 -4.32 2.03
N TRP A 108 -4.76 -5.14 3.07
CA TRP A 108 -5.77 -5.02 4.11
C TRP A 108 -5.12 -4.51 5.39
N VAL A 109 -5.34 -3.24 5.70
CA VAL A 109 -4.64 -2.55 6.80
C VAL A 109 -5.60 -2.20 7.92
N SER A 110 -5.12 -2.27 9.15
CA SER A 110 -5.81 -1.80 10.35
C SER A 110 -5.25 -0.49 10.87
N THR A 111 -3.96 -0.22 10.62
CA THR A 111 -3.26 0.95 11.17
C THR A 111 -2.41 1.66 10.12
N MET A 112 -1.93 2.87 10.45
CA MET A 112 -0.94 3.57 9.62
C MET A 112 0.40 2.81 9.56
N ASP A 113 0.77 2.10 10.62
CA ASP A 113 2.01 1.32 10.65
C ASP A 113 1.95 0.15 9.66
N ASP A 114 0.79 -0.54 9.54
CA ASP A 114 0.59 -1.62 8.55
C ASP A 114 0.84 -1.14 7.11
N VAL A 115 0.42 0.08 6.80
CA VAL A 115 0.64 0.73 5.50
C VAL A 115 2.13 0.95 5.28
N THR A 116 2.82 1.51 6.28
CA THR A 116 4.25 1.82 6.22
C THR A 116 5.09 0.55 6.10
N GLU A 117 4.78 -0.48 6.88
CA GLU A 117 5.47 -1.78 6.82
C GLU A 117 5.26 -2.45 5.46
N THR A 118 4.03 -2.44 4.94
CA THR A 118 3.76 -3.00 3.62
C THR A 118 4.47 -2.22 2.52
N ALA A 119 4.48 -0.89 2.61
CA ALA A 119 5.18 -0.03 1.66
C ALA A 119 6.70 -0.28 1.69
N LYS A 120 7.30 -0.39 2.88
CA LYS A 120 8.72 -0.76 3.05
C LYS A 120 9.03 -2.12 2.44
N ARG A 121 8.24 -3.15 2.78
CA ARG A 121 8.43 -4.52 2.30
C ARG A 121 8.31 -4.63 0.77
N LYS A 122 7.37 -3.90 0.17
CA LYS A 122 7.15 -3.90 -1.28
C LYS A 122 8.01 -2.87 -2.02
N GLY A 123 8.71 -1.99 -1.30
CA GLY A 123 9.43 -0.85 -1.85
C GLY A 123 8.54 0.10 -2.65
N LEU A 124 7.33 0.35 -2.15
CA LEU A 124 6.38 1.28 -2.75
C LEU A 124 6.54 2.66 -2.11
N THR A 125 6.55 3.70 -2.93
CA THR A 125 6.37 5.08 -2.45
C THR A 125 4.88 5.29 -2.18
N VAL A 126 4.55 5.81 -1.01
CA VAL A 126 3.18 6.12 -0.58
C VAL A 126 3.10 7.60 -0.26
N THR A 127 2.07 8.26 -0.77
CA THR A 127 1.79 9.68 -0.54
C THR A 127 0.33 9.85 -0.12
N GLY A 128 0.04 10.69 0.88
CA GLY A 128 -1.32 10.96 1.33
C GLY A 128 -1.40 11.08 2.86
N ALA A 129 -2.19 10.20 3.49
CA ALA A 129 -2.28 10.13 4.95
C ALA A 129 -0.92 9.79 5.59
N ILE A 130 -0.08 9.06 4.85
CA ILE A 130 1.31 8.74 5.19
C ILE A 130 2.16 9.10 3.98
N ASN A 131 3.32 9.69 4.23
CA ASN A 131 4.31 10.00 3.21
C ASN A 131 5.56 9.15 3.47
N TYR A 132 5.76 8.13 2.65
CA TYR A 132 6.93 7.26 2.68
C TYR A 132 7.55 7.20 1.30
N GLN A 133 8.82 7.59 1.20
CA GLN A 133 9.59 7.50 -0.04
C GLN A 133 10.39 6.19 -0.05
N ALA A 134 10.04 5.28 -0.97
CA ALA A 134 10.84 4.08 -1.16
C ALA A 134 12.17 4.40 -1.87
N PRO A 135 13.25 3.68 -1.54
CA PRO A 135 14.48 3.75 -2.31
C PRO A 135 14.22 3.31 -3.76
N ALA A 136 14.92 3.92 -4.71
CA ALA A 136 14.76 3.62 -6.12
C ALA A 136 15.03 2.14 -6.40
N GLN A 137 13.97 1.36 -6.66
CA GLN A 137 14.10 -0.03 -7.04
C GLN A 137 14.41 -0.13 -8.53
N LYS A 138 15.43 -0.93 -8.89
CA LYS A 138 15.64 -1.30 -10.29
C LYS A 138 14.42 -2.11 -10.74
N PRO A 139 13.71 -1.71 -11.80
CA PRO A 139 12.54 -2.45 -12.27
C PRO A 139 12.97 -3.88 -12.63
N LYS A 140 12.32 -4.87 -12.01
CA LYS A 140 12.53 -6.28 -12.38
C LYS A 140 12.07 -6.46 -13.81
N ARG A 141 13.00 -6.76 -14.70
CA ARG A 141 12.72 -7.00 -16.13
C ARG A 141 12.16 -8.40 -16.25
N VAL A 142 10.85 -8.51 -16.45
CA VAL A 142 10.18 -9.79 -16.68
C VAL A 142 10.19 -10.08 -18.18
N ARG A 143 10.47 -11.33 -18.56
CA ARG A 143 10.32 -11.79 -19.94
C ARG A 143 8.86 -11.63 -20.38
N MET A 144 8.64 -11.33 -21.65
CA MET A 144 7.29 -11.25 -22.22
C MET A 144 6.50 -12.54 -21.93
N ALA A 145 5.26 -12.39 -21.49
CA ALA A 145 4.38 -13.49 -21.14
C ALA A 145 4.03 -14.34 -22.39
N GLU A 146 3.80 -15.64 -22.19
CA GLU A 146 3.67 -16.59 -23.29
C GLU A 146 2.44 -16.32 -24.16
N ASP A 147 1.33 -15.91 -23.55
CA ASP A 147 0.10 -15.51 -24.22
C ASP A 147 0.32 -14.31 -25.17
N LEU A 148 1.07 -13.30 -24.72
CA LEU A 148 1.45 -12.16 -25.54
C LEU A 148 2.37 -12.59 -26.69
N VAL A 149 3.30 -13.52 -26.42
CA VAL A 149 4.20 -14.05 -27.46
C VAL A 149 3.38 -14.77 -28.54
N GLN A 150 2.43 -15.62 -28.14
CA GLN A 150 1.55 -16.32 -29.06
C GLN A 150 0.68 -15.37 -29.88
N HIS A 151 0.10 -14.35 -29.22
CA HIS A 151 -0.68 -13.32 -29.90
C HIS A 151 0.16 -12.62 -30.98
N GLN A 152 1.39 -12.22 -30.64
CA GLN A 152 2.27 -11.55 -31.59
C GLN A 152 2.75 -12.46 -32.73
N MET A 153 2.98 -13.75 -32.45
CA MET A 153 3.25 -14.75 -33.49
C MET A 153 2.07 -14.90 -34.46
N ALA A 154 0.84 -14.92 -33.95
CA ALA A 154 -0.36 -14.98 -34.79
C ALA A 154 -0.50 -13.74 -35.69
N VAL A 155 -0.21 -12.55 -35.16
CA VAL A 155 -0.19 -11.30 -35.94
C VAL A 155 0.86 -11.34 -37.06
N GLU A 156 2.07 -11.85 -36.80
CA GLU A 156 3.12 -11.99 -37.82
C GLU A 156 2.76 -13.05 -38.88
N CYS A 157 2.16 -14.17 -38.48
CA CYS A 157 1.64 -15.20 -39.41
C CYS A 157 0.46 -14.70 -40.25
N HIS A 158 -0.37 -13.81 -39.72
CA HIS A 158 -1.47 -13.21 -40.49
C HIS A 158 -0.96 -12.22 -41.54
N LYS A 159 0.12 -11.49 -41.24
CA LYS A 159 0.77 -10.56 -42.17
C LYS A 159 1.53 -11.27 -43.29
N ASP A 160 2.07 -12.46 -43.04
CA ASP A 160 2.77 -13.28 -44.02
C ASP A 160 2.18 -14.70 -44.08
N PRO A 161 1.21 -14.95 -44.99
CA PRO A 161 0.61 -16.27 -45.17
C PRO A 161 1.61 -17.36 -45.57
N GLY A 162 2.70 -16.99 -46.26
CA GLY A 162 3.77 -17.93 -46.64
C GLY A 162 4.62 -18.37 -45.45
N LEU A 163 4.78 -17.50 -44.45
CA LEU A 163 5.40 -17.83 -43.17
C LEU A 163 4.49 -18.76 -42.35
N ALA A 164 3.18 -18.54 -42.36
CA ALA A 164 2.21 -19.38 -41.66
C ALA A 164 2.26 -20.85 -42.11
N GLU A 165 2.30 -21.09 -43.43
CA GLU A 165 2.45 -22.44 -43.99
C GLU A 165 3.76 -23.13 -43.58
N LYS A 166 4.86 -22.37 -43.51
CA LYS A 166 6.18 -22.89 -43.10
C LYS A 166 6.24 -23.22 -41.61
N VAL A 167 5.61 -22.39 -40.78
CA VAL A 167 5.52 -22.60 -39.32
C VAL A 167 4.65 -23.83 -39.01
N LYS A 168 3.57 -24.05 -39.76
CA LYS A 168 2.70 -25.23 -39.62
C LYS A 168 3.43 -26.53 -39.96
N LYS A 169 4.34 -26.51 -40.94
CA LYS A 169 5.06 -27.69 -41.43
C LYS A 169 6.35 -28.01 -40.66
N SER A 170 6.91 -27.06 -39.91
CA SER A 170 8.20 -27.25 -39.25
C SER A 170 8.23 -26.69 -37.82
N PRO A 171 8.40 -27.55 -36.79
CA PRO A 171 8.57 -27.13 -35.40
C PRO A 171 9.76 -26.18 -35.20
N LYS A 172 10.83 -26.34 -36.00
CA LYS A 172 12.02 -25.47 -35.94
C LYS A 172 11.67 -24.04 -36.32
N LYS A 173 10.88 -23.84 -37.39
CA LYS A 173 10.44 -22.51 -37.84
C LYS A 173 9.50 -21.84 -36.85
N MET A 174 8.69 -22.61 -36.13
CA MET A 174 7.88 -22.09 -35.02
C MET A 174 8.76 -21.55 -33.88
N ARG A 175 9.82 -22.28 -33.51
CA ARG A 175 10.78 -21.85 -32.48
C ARG A 175 11.54 -20.59 -32.93
N ASP A 176 12.00 -20.55 -34.19
CA ASP A 176 12.70 -19.39 -34.75
C ASP A 176 11.80 -18.14 -34.75
N LEU A 177 10.51 -18.29 -35.11
CA LEU A 177 9.54 -17.19 -35.07
C LEU A 177 9.29 -16.70 -33.64
N ARG A 178 9.16 -17.64 -32.68
CA ARG A 178 9.00 -17.32 -31.26
C ARG A 178 10.20 -16.54 -30.74
N GLU A 179 11.42 -17.00 -31.01
CA GLU A 179 12.65 -16.28 -30.64
C GLU A 179 12.74 -14.92 -31.31
N LYS A 180 12.36 -14.80 -32.58
CA LYS A 180 12.32 -13.51 -33.30
C LYS A 180 11.33 -12.53 -32.66
N VAL A 181 10.14 -13.00 -32.29
CA VAL A 181 9.13 -12.18 -31.60
C VAL A 181 9.63 -11.75 -30.22
N ILE A 182 10.22 -12.67 -29.45
CA ILE A 182 10.78 -12.37 -28.15
C ILE A 182 11.93 -11.36 -28.29
N ASN A 183 12.84 -11.52 -29.24
CA ASN A 183 13.95 -10.58 -29.42
C ASN A 183 13.51 -9.20 -29.95
N LYS A 184 12.46 -9.16 -30.77
CA LYS A 184 11.90 -7.92 -31.32
C LYS A 184 11.10 -7.12 -30.29
N HIS A 185 10.34 -7.81 -29.43
CA HIS A 185 9.38 -7.19 -28.52
C HIS A 185 9.77 -7.25 -27.04
N SER A 186 10.71 -8.12 -26.65
CA SER A 186 11.38 -8.08 -25.35
C SER A 186 12.73 -7.38 -25.49
N LYS A 187 13.04 -6.45 -24.58
CA LYS A 187 14.42 -5.94 -24.48
C LYS A 187 15.33 -7.05 -23.93
N PRO A 188 16.58 -7.18 -24.42
CA PRO A 188 17.49 -8.20 -23.93
C PRO A 188 17.66 -8.04 -22.42
N VAL A 189 17.46 -9.15 -21.70
CA VAL A 189 17.84 -9.26 -20.31
C VAL A 189 19.36 -9.17 -20.30
N LYS A 190 19.91 -7.99 -20.02
CA LYS A 190 21.31 -7.89 -19.62
C LYS A 190 21.39 -8.63 -18.28
N GLU A 191 22.13 -9.73 -18.27
CA GLU A 191 22.58 -10.43 -17.06
C GLU A 191 23.21 -9.44 -16.06
#